data_AF-A0ABD6E4Q6-F1
#
_entry.id   AF-A0ABD6E4Q6-F1
#
_cell.length_a   1.000
_cell.length_b   1.000
_cell.length_c   1.000
_cell.angle_alpha   90.00
_cell.angle_beta   90.00
_cell.angle_gamma   90.00
#
_symmetry.space_group_name_H-M   'P 1'
#
loop_
_entity.id
_entity.type
_entity.pdbx_description
1 polymer ?
#
loop_
_entity_poly.entity_id
_entity_poly.type
_entity_poly.pdbx_seq_one_letter_code
_entity_poly.pdbx_strand_id
1 'polypeptide(L)'
;MNSSSSCYGNATEAEILAIKAYRAEKLARVTREYYGFMQLPLAAVSIVLTLFQGVVILKAIILRRVSRKSYVMILNRNIGDALCCTCVLIVSLCVILKEPDE
;
A
#
# COMPACT_ATOMS: atom_id res chain seq x y z
N MET A 1 15.11 31.06 28.21
CA MET A 1 14.20 32.09 27.64
C MET A 1 14.91 32.61 26.40
N ASN A 2 14.47 32.44 25.15
CA ASN A 2 13.12 32.42 24.59
C ASN A 2 13.01 31.39 23.44
N SER A 3 12.06 30.47 23.55
CA SER A 3 11.75 29.47 22.52
C SER A 3 10.45 29.79 21.78
N SER A 4 10.13 31.08 21.66
CA SER A 4 8.89 31.53 21.03
C SER A 4 9.19 32.69 20.09
N SER A 5 8.70 32.58 18.86
CA SER A 5 8.52 33.66 17.86
C SER A 5 9.62 33.86 16.80
N SER A 6 9.91 32.86 15.97
CA SER A 6 10.42 33.16 14.62
C SER A 6 9.80 32.22 13.58
N CYS A 7 8.46 32.22 13.50
CA CYS A 7 7.73 31.55 12.42
C CYS A 7 7.71 32.37 11.11
N TYR A 8 8.29 33.58 11.13
CA TYR A 8 8.34 34.54 10.02
C TYR A 8 9.73 35.20 9.88
N GLY A 9 10.80 34.48 10.23
CA GLY A 9 12.15 34.93 9.94
C GLY A 9 12.38 34.96 8.42
N ASN A 10 13.11 35.95 7.92
CA ASN A 10 13.57 35.99 6.53
C ASN A 10 14.60 34.86 6.35
N ALA A 11 14.10 33.64 6.12
CA ALA A 11 14.93 32.46 6.01
C ALA A 11 15.74 32.53 4.71
N THR A 12 17.02 32.26 4.82
CA THR A 12 17.90 32.24 3.65
C THR A 12 17.49 31.07 2.75
N GLU A 13 17.65 31.15 1.42
CA GLU A 13 17.29 30.06 0.50
C GLU A 13 17.93 28.72 0.89
N ALA A 14 19.15 28.74 1.44
CA ALA A 14 19.83 27.57 1.97
C ALA A 14 19.11 26.91 3.16
N GLU A 15 18.54 27.70 4.08
CA GLU A 15 17.78 27.18 5.22
C GLU A 15 16.46 26.58 4.77
N ILE A 16 15.78 27.20 3.81
CA ILE A 16 14.55 26.68 3.21
C ILE A 16 14.83 25.34 2.52
N LEU A 17 15.95 25.22 1.80
CA LEU A 17 16.34 24.00 1.12
C LEU A 17 16.67 22.88 2.14
N ALA A 18 17.40 23.20 3.21
CA ALA A 18 17.71 22.26 4.29
C ALA A 18 16.44 21.77 5.01
N ILE A 19 15.48 22.67 5.31
CA ILE A 19 14.20 22.29 5.92
C ILE A 19 13.38 21.40 4.99
N LYS A 20 13.36 21.70 3.68
CA LYS A 20 12.69 20.85 2.68
C LYS A 20 13.34 19.46 2.58
N ALA A 21 14.67 19.39 2.57
CA ALA A 21 15.41 18.12 2.55
C ALA A 21 15.11 17.28 3.79
N TYR A 22 15.20 17.88 4.98
CA TYR A 22 14.86 17.21 6.24
C TYR A 22 13.42 16.69 6.27
N ARG A 23 12.46 17.49 5.80
CA ARG A 23 11.05 17.06 5.69
C ARG A 23 10.87 15.93 4.68
N ALA A 24 11.54 15.99 3.54
CA ALA A 24 11.47 14.95 2.52
C ALA A 24 12.01 13.62 3.05
N GLU A 25 13.14 13.65 3.76
CA GLU A 25 13.74 12.46 4.38
C GLU A 25 12.82 11.85 5.46
N LYS A 26 12.26 12.70 6.34
CA LYS A 26 11.30 12.26 7.36
C LYS A 26 10.04 11.67 6.73
N LEU A 27 9.52 12.30 5.68
CA LEU A 27 8.36 11.79 4.94
C LEU A 27 8.68 10.47 4.25
N ALA A 28 9.88 10.31 3.68
CA ALA A 28 10.32 9.06 3.06
C ALA A 28 10.36 7.91 4.08
N ARG A 29 10.90 8.13 5.28
CA ARG A 29 10.90 7.13 6.37
C ARG A 29 9.49 6.72 6.76
N VAL A 30 8.61 7.68 7.04
CA VAL A 30 7.21 7.41 7.42
C VAL A 30 6.48 6.69 6.30
N THR A 31 6.69 7.11 5.06
CA THR A 31 6.06 6.47 3.89
C THR A 31 6.51 5.02 3.77
N ARG A 32 7.79 4.73 4.00
CA ARG A 32 8.33 3.37 3.95
C ARG A 32 7.80 2.47 5.06
N GLU A 33 7.67 2.95 6.29
CA GLU A 33 7.11 2.14 7.38
C GLU A 33 5.63 1.82 7.14
N TYR A 34 4.84 2.83 6.78
CA TYR A 34 3.39 2.66 6.62
C TYR A 34 3.00 1.96 5.30
N TYR A 35 3.57 2.38 4.17
CA TYR A 35 3.23 1.84 2.85
C TYR A 35 4.13 0.66 2.42
N GLY A 36 5.29 0.50 3.04
CA GLY A 36 6.10 -0.71 2.90
C GLY A 36 5.67 -1.76 3.92
N PHE A 37 6.23 -1.67 5.12
CA PHE A 37 6.17 -2.74 6.12
C PHE A 37 4.76 -3.07 6.63
N MET A 38 3.87 -2.08 6.78
CA MET A 38 2.50 -2.34 7.25
C MET A 38 1.59 -2.94 6.16
N GLN A 39 1.77 -2.53 4.90
CA GLN A 39 0.96 -3.01 3.78
C GLN A 39 1.35 -4.42 3.34
N LEU A 40 2.61 -4.80 3.50
CA LEU A 40 3.13 -6.11 3.09
C LEU A 40 2.41 -7.32 3.75
N PRO A 41 2.24 -7.39 5.09
CA PRO A 41 1.49 -8.48 5.72
C PRO A 41 0.00 -8.41 5.37
N LEU A 42 -0.57 -7.21 5.25
CA LEU A 42 -1.98 -7.04 4.88
C LEU A 42 -2.25 -7.61 3.48
N ALA A 43 -1.37 -7.32 2.52
CA ALA A 43 -1.47 -7.79 1.15
C ALA A 43 -1.15 -9.29 1.03
N ALA A 44 -0.27 -9.83 1.88
CA ALA A 44 -0.05 -11.27 1.98
C ALA A 44 -1.31 -12.01 2.47
N VAL A 45 -1.94 -11.51 3.54
CA VAL A 45 -3.19 -12.07 4.08
C VAL A 45 -4.33 -11.97 3.08
N SER A 46 -4.45 -10.83 2.37
CA SER A 46 -5.49 -10.67 1.35
C SER A 46 -5.33 -11.67 0.21
N ILE A 47 -4.11 -11.92 -0.29
CA ILE A 47 -3.86 -12.94 -1.32
C ILE A 47 -4.30 -14.33 -0.86
N VAL A 48 -3.96 -14.72 0.36
CA VAL A 48 -4.35 -16.03 0.91
C VAL A 48 -5.88 -16.15 0.97
N LEU A 49 -6.56 -15.11 1.43
CA LEU A 49 -8.03 -15.05 1.48
C LEU A 49 -8.64 -15.11 0.06
N THR A 50 -8.12 -14.33 -0.89
CA THR A 50 -8.58 -14.32 -2.29
C THR A 50 -8.43 -15.69 -2.95
N LEU A 51 -7.31 -16.39 -2.70
CA LEU A 51 -7.08 -17.75 -3.19
C LEU A 51 -8.06 -18.75 -2.57
N PHE A 52 -8.24 -18.69 -1.24
CA PHE A 52 -9.19 -19.55 -0.53
C PHE A 52 -10.62 -19.35 -1.05
N GLN A 53 -11.01 -18.08 -1.21
CA GLN A 53 -12.31 -17.71 -1.75
C GLN A 53 -12.49 -18.21 -3.19
N GLY A 54 -11.45 -18.13 -4.02
CA GLY A 54 -11.42 -18.72 -5.36
C GLY A 54 -11.68 -20.23 -5.36
N VAL A 55 -11.02 -20.97 -4.46
CA VAL A 55 -11.22 -22.43 -4.32
C VAL A 55 -12.64 -22.76 -3.88
N VAL A 56 -13.17 -22.08 -2.86
CA VAL A 56 -14.54 -22.26 -2.38
C VAL A 56 -15.54 -22.01 -3.51
N ILE A 57 -15.29 -20.96 -4.30
CA ILE A 57 -16.15 -20.58 -5.42
C ILE A 57 -16.15 -21.68 -6.50
N LEU A 58 -14.96 -22.13 -6.92
CA LEU A 58 -14.82 -23.20 -7.91
C LEU A 58 -15.51 -24.49 -7.45
N LYS A 59 -15.33 -24.88 -6.18
CA LYS A 59 -15.99 -26.06 -5.61
C LYS A 59 -17.51 -25.93 -5.66
N ALA A 60 -18.06 -24.77 -5.31
CA ALA A 60 -19.49 -24.54 -5.33
C ALA A 60 -20.10 -24.48 -6.75
N ILE A 61 -19.35 -23.99 -7.75
CA ILE A 61 -19.74 -24.08 -9.18
C ILE A 61 -19.83 -25.55 -9.60
N ILE A 62 -18.81 -26.35 -9.27
CA ILE A 62 -18.75 -27.78 -9.63
C ILE A 62 -19.90 -28.55 -8.98
N LEU A 63 -20.26 -28.20 -7.73
CA LEU A 63 -21.39 -28.79 -7.00
C LEU A 63 -22.78 -28.35 -7.51
N ARG A 64 -22.87 -27.52 -8.57
CA ARG A 64 -24.10 -27.06 -9.25
C ARG A 64 -25.21 -26.53 -8.33
N ARG A 65 -24.89 -26.01 -7.12
CA ARG A 65 -25.91 -25.65 -6.13
C ARG A 65 -26.69 -24.34 -6.40
N VAL A 66 -26.32 -23.51 -7.40
CA VAL A 66 -26.95 -22.19 -7.59
C VAL A 66 -26.78 -21.61 -9.01
N SER A 67 -27.58 -20.59 -9.35
CA SER A 67 -27.59 -19.88 -10.64
C SER A 67 -26.20 -19.34 -11.03
N ARG A 68 -25.68 -19.81 -12.19
CA ARG A 68 -24.31 -19.55 -12.69
C ARG A 68 -23.95 -18.05 -12.82
N LYS A 69 -24.95 -17.18 -13.00
CA LYS A 69 -24.76 -15.74 -13.22
C LYS A 69 -24.16 -15.01 -12.01
N SER A 70 -24.60 -15.34 -10.80
CA SER A 70 -24.06 -14.74 -9.57
C SER A 70 -22.61 -15.19 -9.33
N TYR A 71 -22.31 -16.45 -9.65
CA TYR A 71 -20.97 -17.01 -9.52
C TYR A 71 -19.94 -16.35 -10.44
N VAL A 72 -20.31 -16.08 -11.70
CA VAL A 72 -19.43 -15.35 -12.64
C VAL A 72 -19.16 -13.93 -12.15
N MET A 73 -20.15 -13.26 -11.57
CA MET A 73 -19.97 -11.91 -11.01
C MET A 73 -19.03 -11.91 -9.79
N ILE A 74 -19.16 -12.87 -8.89
CA ILE A 74 -18.26 -13.02 -7.74
C ILE A 74 -16.84 -13.37 -8.21
N LEU A 75 -16.71 -14.22 -9.23
CA LEU A 75 -15.41 -14.62 -9.77
C LEU A 75 -14.69 -13.44 -10.45
N ASN A 76 -15.41 -12.60 -11.20
CA ASN A 76 -14.87 -11.35 -11.76
C ASN A 76 -14.43 -10.37 -10.67
N ARG A 77 -15.21 -10.24 -9.59
CA ARG A 77 -14.81 -9.42 -8.44
C ARG A 77 -13.53 -9.95 -7.80
N ASN A 78 -13.42 -11.26 -7.63
CA ASN A 78 -12.26 -11.89 -7.02
C ASN A 78 -10.98 -11.72 -7.88
N ILE A 79 -11.11 -11.68 -9.21
CA ILE A 79 -10.01 -11.33 -10.13
C ILE A 79 -9.59 -9.87 -9.93
N GLY A 80 -10.55 -8.95 -9.81
CA GLY A 80 -10.28 -7.54 -9.51
C GLY A 80 -9.55 -7.36 -8.18
N ASP A 81 -10.00 -8.06 -7.14
CA ASP A 81 -9.36 -8.06 -5.82
C ASP A 81 -7.95 -8.66 -5.89
N ALA A 82 -7.73 -9.73 -6.65
CA ALA A 82 -6.40 -10.32 -6.86
C ALA A 82 -5.44 -9.35 -7.57
N LEU A 83 -5.90 -8.68 -8.63
CA LEU A 83 -5.12 -7.67 -9.36
C LEU A 83 -4.78 -6.48 -8.46
N CYS A 84 -5.75 -6.00 -7.68
CA CYS A 84 -5.54 -4.90 -6.74
C CYS A 84 -4.49 -5.26 -5.67
N CYS A 85 -4.61 -6.43 -5.06
CA CYS A 85 -3.64 -6.90 -4.06
C CYS A 85 -2.24 -7.07 -4.66
N THR A 86 -2.15 -7.54 -5.90
CA THR A 86 -0.87 -7.65 -6.64
C THR A 86 -0.25 -6.28 -6.88
N CYS A 87 -1.03 -5.28 -7.32
CA CYS A 87 -0.56 -3.91 -7.49
C CYS A 87 -0.06 -3.30 -6.19
N VAL A 88 -0.79 -3.49 -5.08
CA VAL A 88 -0.37 -3.00 -3.75
C VAL A 88 0.94 -3.65 -3.30
N LEU A 89 1.13 -4.95 -3.53
CA LEU A 89 2.42 -5.61 -3.26
C LEU A 89 3.55 -5.03 -4.10
N ILE A 90 3.33 -4.83 -5.40
CA ILE A 90 4.35 -4.26 -6.28
C ILE A 90 4.74 -2.86 -5.80
N VAL A 91 3.76 -2.00 -5.50
CA VAL A 91 4.02 -0.65 -4.98
C VAL A 91 4.75 -0.70 -3.64
N SER A 92 4.33 -1.56 -2.73
CA SER A 92 4.96 -1.75 -1.42
C SER A 92 6.42 -2.21 -1.55
N LEU A 93 6.69 -3.18 -2.43
CA LEU A 93 8.04 -3.64 -2.75
C LEU A 93 8.86 -2.53 -3.41
N CYS A 94 8.30 -1.76 -4.34
CA CYS A 94 8.98 -0.61 -4.94
C CYS A 94 9.34 0.45 -3.88
N VAL A 95 8.47 0.72 -2.92
CA VAL A 95 8.73 1.68 -1.82
C VAL A 95 9.83 1.17 -0.89
N ILE A 96 9.89 -0.14 -0.63
CA ILE A 96 10.94 -0.75 0.21
C ILE A 96 12.28 -0.80 -0.54
N LEU A 97 12.27 -1.19 -1.82
CA LEU A 97 13.47 -1.34 -2.66
C LEU A 97 14.05 -0.01 -3.12
N LYS A 98 13.26 1.07 -3.15
CA LYS A 98 13.73 2.44 -3.41
C LYS A 98 14.45 3.02 -2.19
N GLU A 99 15.29 2.21 -1.57
CA GLU A 99 16.25 2.67 -0.58
C GLU A 99 17.14 3.71 -1.27
N PRO A 100 17.27 4.93 -0.71
CA PRO A 100 18.36 5.80 -1.12
C PRO A 100 19.64 5.16 -0.57
N ASP A 101 20.49 4.64 -1.45
CA ASP A 101 21.93 4.61 -1.17
C ASP A 101 22.33 5.99 -0.63
N GLU A 102 23.12 6.00 0.44
CA GLU A 102 23.68 7.20 1.09
C GLU A 102 24.16 8.28 0.10
#